data_AF-A0A9P6HAQ7-F1
#
_entry.id   AF-A0A9P6HAQ7-F1
#
_cell.length_a   1.000
_cell.length_b   1.000
_cell.length_c   1.000
_cell.angle_alpha   90.00
_cell.angle_beta   90.00
_cell.angle_gamma   90.00
#
_symmetry.space_group_name_H-M   'P 1'
#
loop_
_entity.id
_entity.type
_entity.pdbx_description
1 polymer ?
#
loop_
_entity_poly.entity_id
_entity_poly.type
_entity_poly.pdbx_seq_one_letter_code
_entity_poly.pdbx_strand_id
1 'polypeptide(L)'
;MLDSNGIHTDTTSRATKLSVCNPCFSYLPRSSMPRFALANKLYRGCLPKEFQDLTWIEERVCAIYTNTAVVTRLYQSSDPSQPRVFHGNTCAHEMNVGSTATVLPRTPSDVNDLLSVVFIGSRKFKPEYLGNMYRIRKLKVWRFLQWLRVNNRLYADIPLDKSTIDLYPEDGHLPGIEDGVVH
;
A
#
# COMPACT_ATOMS: atom_id res chain seq x y z
N MET A 1 0.69 -0.80 -26.01
CA MET A 1 1.35 0.50 -25.76
C MET A 1 2.71 0.20 -25.15
N LEU A 2 3.78 0.76 -25.70
CA LEU A 2 5.15 0.62 -25.21
C LEU A 2 5.52 1.91 -24.47
N ASP A 3 6.32 1.81 -23.40
CA ASP A 3 6.89 2.99 -22.74
C ASP A 3 7.91 3.63 -23.69
N SER A 4 7.84 4.95 -23.87
CA SER A 4 8.79 5.71 -24.70
C SER A 4 10.24 5.55 -24.23
N ASN A 5 10.47 5.33 -22.94
CA ASN A 5 11.80 5.07 -22.38
C ASN A 5 12.38 3.73 -22.84
N GLY A 6 11.53 2.80 -23.30
CA GLY A 6 11.95 1.50 -23.83
C GLY A 6 12.23 1.50 -25.34
N ILE A 7 12.09 2.65 -26.03
CA ILE A 7 12.32 2.79 -27.46
C ILE A 7 13.61 3.58 -27.66
N HIS A 8 14.62 2.94 -28.24
CA HIS A 8 15.90 3.56 -28.55
C HIS A 8 16.04 3.67 -30.06
N THR A 9 15.88 4.87 -30.60
CA THR A 9 16.09 5.16 -32.02
C THR A 9 17.51 5.66 -32.23
N ASP A 10 18.29 4.95 -33.05
CA ASP A 10 19.59 5.44 -33.50
C ASP A 10 19.40 6.16 -34.85
N THR A 11 19.62 7.47 -34.82
CA THR A 11 19.47 8.38 -35.98
C THR A 11 20.47 8.09 -37.09
N THR A 12 21.58 7.42 -36.78
CA THR A 12 22.68 7.15 -37.74
C THR A 12 22.40 5.90 -38.57
N SER A 13 21.80 4.88 -37.96
CA SER A 13 21.56 3.57 -38.58
C SER A 13 20.12 3.35 -39.06
N ARG A 14 19.20 4.29 -38.79
CA ARG A 14 17.74 4.13 -38.96
C ARG A 14 17.17 2.89 -38.23
N ALA A 15 17.90 2.31 -37.29
CA ALA A 15 17.48 1.16 -36.53
C ALA A 15 16.75 1.59 -35.25
N THR A 16 15.64 0.91 -34.94
CA THR A 16 14.92 1.07 -33.68
C THR A 16 15.16 -0.16 -32.81
N LYS A 17 15.71 0.04 -31.63
CA LYS A 17 15.89 -1.00 -30.62
C LYS A 17 14.80 -0.87 -29.56
N LEU A 18 14.23 -2.01 -29.17
CA LEU A 18 13.17 -2.10 -28.18
C LEU A 18 13.67 -2.84 -26.96
N SER A 19 13.60 -2.18 -25.81
CA SER A 19 13.87 -2.77 -24.51
C SER A 19 12.57 -3.36 -23.96
N VAL A 20 12.50 -4.68 -23.89
CA VAL A 20 11.35 -5.43 -23.36
C VAL A 20 11.80 -6.31 -22.20
N CYS A 21 10.96 -6.44 -21.18
CA CYS A 21 11.25 -7.38 -20.09
C CYS A 21 11.15 -8.84 -20.58
N ASN A 22 11.85 -9.76 -19.92
CA ASN A 22 11.85 -11.19 -20.28
C ASN A 22 10.44 -11.81 -20.42
N PRO A 23 9.48 -11.53 -19.52
CA PRO A 23 8.10 -11.99 -19.70
C PRO A 23 7.50 -11.48 -21.02
N CYS A 24 7.60 -10.20 -21.33
CA CYS A 24 7.08 -9.67 -22.58
C CYS A 24 7.77 -10.28 -23.81
N PHE A 25 9.10 -10.43 -23.76
CA PHE A 25 9.87 -11.04 -24.84
C PHE A 25 9.43 -12.48 -25.15
N SER A 26 9.20 -13.30 -24.11
CA SER A 26 8.78 -14.70 -24.29
C SER A 26 7.40 -14.89 -24.95
N TYR A 27 6.56 -13.85 -24.96
CA TYR A 27 5.24 -13.87 -25.59
C TYR A 27 5.25 -13.32 -27.03
N LEU A 28 6.28 -12.56 -27.43
CA LEU A 28 6.39 -12.00 -28.79
C LEU A 28 6.33 -13.08 -29.89
N PRO A 29 7.06 -14.22 -29.82
CA PRO A 29 6.99 -15.26 -30.83
C PRO A 29 5.62 -15.93 -30.93
N ARG A 30 4.85 -15.89 -29.83
CA ARG A 30 3.54 -16.53 -29.72
C ARG A 30 2.41 -15.66 -30.26
N SER A 31 2.71 -14.44 -30.70
CA SER A 31 1.71 -13.42 -31.10
C SER A 31 0.60 -13.24 -30.05
N SER A 32 0.96 -13.36 -28.76
CA SER A 32 0.03 -13.30 -27.64
C SER A 32 0.38 -12.13 -26.73
N MET A 33 -0.62 -11.49 -26.14
CA MET A 33 -0.41 -10.36 -25.24
C MET A 33 0.00 -10.85 -23.84
N PRO A 34 1.17 -10.45 -23.30
CA PRO A 34 1.54 -10.76 -21.93
C PRO A 34 0.48 -10.26 -20.95
N ARG A 35 0.18 -11.04 -19.91
CA ARG A 35 -0.83 -10.69 -18.89
C ARG A 35 -0.59 -9.32 -18.25
N PHE A 36 0.66 -8.93 -18.05
CA PHE A 36 1.06 -7.68 -17.40
C PHE A 36 1.60 -6.62 -18.37
N ALA A 37 1.30 -6.74 -19.66
CA ALA A 37 1.70 -5.74 -20.64
C ALA A 37 1.04 -4.39 -20.33
N LEU A 38 1.76 -3.28 -20.56
CA LEU A 38 1.21 -1.91 -20.46
C LEU A 38 -0.05 -1.72 -21.32
N ALA A 39 -0.15 -2.44 -22.43
CA ALA A 39 -1.32 -2.47 -23.31
C ALA A 39 -2.61 -2.90 -22.60
N ASN A 40 -2.52 -3.67 -21.50
CA ASN A 40 -3.68 -4.14 -20.74
C ASN A 40 -4.24 -3.08 -19.79
N LYS A 41 -3.80 -1.82 -19.89
CA LYS A 41 -4.27 -0.69 -19.05
C LYS A 41 -4.11 -0.94 -17.55
N LEU A 42 -3.14 -1.78 -17.18
CA LEU A 42 -2.80 -2.10 -15.79
C LEU A 42 -1.79 -1.12 -15.19
N TYR A 43 -1.14 -0.29 -16.02
CA TYR A 43 -0.19 0.72 -15.56
C TYR A 43 -0.93 1.94 -15.02
N ARG A 44 -0.63 2.30 -13.77
CA ARG A 44 -1.26 3.42 -13.05
C ARG A 44 -0.36 4.64 -12.92
N GLY A 45 0.81 4.64 -13.56
CA GLY A 45 1.81 5.70 -13.42
C GLY A 45 2.78 5.46 -12.27
N CYS A 46 3.62 6.46 -12.01
CA CYS A 46 4.50 6.52 -10.85
C CYS A 46 4.02 7.61 -9.89
N LEU A 47 4.12 7.35 -8.59
CA LEU A 47 3.85 8.37 -7.59
C LEU A 47 4.98 9.43 -7.57
N PRO A 48 4.65 10.71 -7.29
CA PRO A 48 5.64 11.73 -6.97
C PRO A 48 6.61 11.28 -5.88
N LYS A 49 7.86 11.77 -5.90
CA LYS A 49 8.91 11.38 -4.94
C LYS A 49 8.47 11.51 -3.47
N GLU A 50 7.64 12.51 -3.16
CA GLU A 50 7.09 12.72 -1.80
C GLU A 50 6.24 11.55 -1.29
N PHE A 51 5.62 10.77 -2.18
CA PHE A 51 4.69 9.69 -1.84
C PHE A 51 5.24 8.28 -2.13
N GLN A 52 6.49 8.16 -2.55
CA GLN A 52 7.09 6.85 -2.89
C GLN A 52 7.40 5.99 -1.67
N ASP A 53 7.56 6.61 -0.50
CA ASP A 53 7.83 5.97 0.79
C ASP A 53 6.59 5.96 1.70
N LEU A 54 5.38 6.02 1.14
CA LEU A 54 4.16 5.83 1.93
C LEU A 54 4.19 4.48 2.65
N THR A 55 3.78 4.45 3.91
CA THR A 55 3.59 3.19 4.62
C THR A 55 2.28 2.55 4.20
N TRP A 56 2.16 1.24 4.32
CA TRP A 56 0.89 0.55 4.01
C TRP A 56 -0.27 1.00 4.92
N ILE A 57 0.02 1.50 6.13
CA ILE A 57 -1.00 2.14 6.98
C ILE A 57 -1.46 3.46 6.36
N GLU A 58 -0.53 4.31 5.91
CA GLU A 58 -0.88 5.57 5.24
C GLU A 58 -1.72 5.31 3.97
N GLU A 59 -1.39 4.27 3.21
CA GLU A 59 -2.19 3.83 2.06
C GLU A 59 -3.59 3.35 2.47
N ARG A 60 -3.70 2.55 3.55
CA ARG A 60 -4.99 2.07 4.08
C ARG A 60 -5.89 3.20 4.56
N VAL A 61 -5.32 4.17 5.26
CA VAL A 61 -6.04 5.36 5.74
C VAL A 61 -6.62 6.16 4.57
N CYS A 62 -5.96 6.13 3.41
CA CYS A 62 -6.45 6.77 2.19
C CYS A 62 -7.37 5.88 1.35
N ALA A 63 -7.61 4.62 1.70
CA ALA A 63 -8.28 3.68 0.80
C ALA A 63 -9.81 3.87 0.78
N ILE A 64 -10.35 4.10 -0.42
CA ILE A 64 -11.82 4.14 -0.66
C ILE A 64 -12.47 2.80 -0.33
N TYR A 65 -11.80 1.70 -0.65
CA TYR A 65 -12.30 0.35 -0.47
C TYR A 65 -11.32 -0.46 0.37
N THR A 66 -11.82 -1.02 1.46
CA THR A 66 -11.06 -1.92 2.33
C THR A 66 -11.90 -3.18 2.57
N ASN A 67 -11.46 -4.32 2.04
CA ASN A 67 -12.12 -5.62 2.21
C ASN A 67 -11.16 -6.69 2.74
N THR A 68 -9.94 -6.29 3.10
CA THR A 68 -8.85 -7.21 3.41
C THR A 68 -8.50 -7.11 4.88
N ALA A 69 -8.81 -8.16 5.64
CA ALA A 69 -8.34 -8.31 7.01
C ALA A 69 -6.88 -8.79 6.99
N VAL A 70 -6.03 -8.17 7.79
CA VAL A 70 -4.61 -8.54 7.89
C VAL A 70 -4.30 -8.97 9.31
N VAL A 71 -3.78 -10.20 9.43
CA VAL A 71 -3.28 -10.75 10.69
C VAL A 71 -1.77 -10.82 10.64
N THR A 72 -1.13 -10.07 11.52
CA THR A 72 0.31 -9.88 11.56
C THR A 72 0.90 -10.67 12.71
N ARG A 73 1.77 -11.65 12.45
CA ARG A 73 2.56 -12.28 13.52
C ARG A 73 3.84 -11.51 13.80
N LEU A 74 4.01 -11.07 15.04
CA LEU A 74 5.23 -10.43 15.54
C LEU A 74 5.94 -11.37 16.52
N TYR A 75 7.14 -11.80 16.15
CA TYR A 75 7.95 -12.72 16.97
C TYR A 75 8.96 -11.94 17.81
N GLN A 76 8.96 -12.19 19.12
CA GLN A 76 9.98 -11.69 20.04
C GLN A 76 11.15 -12.67 20.13
N SER A 77 11.89 -12.82 19.04
CA SER A 77 13.05 -13.72 18.96
C SER A 77 14.34 -12.96 18.63
N SER A 78 15.44 -13.41 19.23
CA SER A 78 16.81 -12.98 18.92
C SER A 78 17.52 -13.96 17.98
N ASP A 79 16.89 -15.08 17.65
CA ASP A 79 17.41 -16.08 16.73
C ASP A 79 17.40 -15.50 15.28
N PRO A 80 18.54 -15.43 14.58
CA PRO A 80 18.58 -14.98 13.19
C PRO A 80 17.80 -15.86 12.21
N SER A 81 17.45 -17.10 12.58
CA SER A 81 16.60 -18.00 11.78
C SER A 81 15.10 -17.78 12.01
N GLN A 82 14.75 -17.17 13.13
CA GLN A 82 13.44 -16.59 13.43
C GLN A 82 13.66 -15.14 13.83
N PRO A 83 14.09 -14.26 12.90
CA PRO A 83 14.34 -12.89 13.29
C PRO A 83 13.02 -12.27 13.75
N ARG A 84 13.03 -11.01 14.17
CA ARG A 84 11.79 -10.23 14.40
C ARG A 84 11.05 -9.97 13.08
N VAL A 85 10.96 -10.99 12.24
CA VAL A 85 10.42 -11.00 10.90
C VAL A 85 8.94 -11.18 11.05
N PHE A 86 8.29 -10.16 10.54
CA PHE A 86 6.89 -10.16 10.19
C PHE A 86 6.53 -11.37 9.33
N HIS A 87 5.65 -12.22 9.84
CA HIS A 87 4.92 -13.19 9.03
C HIS A 87 3.44 -12.81 9.04
N GLY A 88 3.05 -11.97 8.08
CA GLY A 88 1.65 -11.60 7.89
C GLY A 88 0.91 -12.67 7.09
N ASN A 89 -0.19 -13.15 7.63
CA ASN A 89 -1.21 -13.83 6.83
C ASN A 89 -2.22 -12.77 6.39
N THR A 90 -2.42 -12.62 5.08
CA THR A 90 -3.47 -11.77 4.54
C THR A 90 -4.66 -12.64 4.17
N CYS A 91 -5.81 -12.40 4.80
CA CYS A 91 -7.05 -13.09 4.48
C CYS A 91 -8.01 -12.09 3.82
N ALA A 92 -8.29 -12.30 2.53
CA ALA A 92 -9.34 -11.57 1.85
C ALA A 92 -10.65 -12.36 2.00
N HIS A 93 -11.60 -11.83 2.75
CA HIS A 93 -12.93 -12.40 2.89
C HIS A 93 -13.90 -11.68 1.96
N GLU A 94 -14.88 -12.39 1.38
CA GLU A 94 -16.07 -11.77 0.81
C GLU A 94 -16.94 -11.21 1.95
N MET A 95 -16.51 -10.09 2.52
CA MET A 95 -17.35 -9.34 3.43
C MET A 95 -18.40 -8.63 2.59
N ASN A 96 -19.67 -8.98 2.78
CA ASN A 96 -20.83 -8.23 2.28
C ASN A 96 -21.02 -6.91 3.07
N VAL A 97 -19.91 -6.28 3.44
CA VAL A 97 -19.79 -5.00 4.12
C VAL A 97 -18.60 -4.30 3.45
N GLY A 98 -18.79 -3.94 2.18
CA GLY A 98 -17.94 -2.95 1.55
C GLY A 98 -18.22 -1.63 2.24
N SER A 99 -17.54 -1.34 3.37
CA SER A 99 -17.42 0.01 3.90
C SER A 99 -16.66 0.82 2.86
N THR A 100 -17.38 1.24 1.83
CA THR A 100 -16.89 2.21 0.85
C THR A 100 -16.81 3.51 1.61
N ALA A 101 -15.61 4.07 1.72
CA ALA A 101 -15.43 5.33 2.42
C ALA A 101 -16.21 6.42 1.68
N THR A 102 -17.20 7.00 2.35
CA THR A 102 -17.93 8.17 1.87
C THR A 102 -17.24 9.47 2.25
N VAL A 103 -16.25 9.41 3.15
CA VAL A 103 -15.39 10.49 3.62
C VAL A 103 -13.99 9.92 3.87
N LEU A 104 -12.94 10.71 3.61
CA LEU A 104 -11.55 10.35 3.89
C LEU A 104 -10.85 11.44 4.71
N PRO A 105 -9.74 11.15 5.42
CA PRO A 105 -9.17 9.82 5.68
C PRO A 105 -10.13 8.90 6.44
N ARG A 106 -9.86 7.59 6.43
CA ARG A 106 -10.51 6.64 7.35
C ARG A 106 -10.17 7.01 8.80
N THR A 107 -11.04 6.66 9.74
CA THR A 107 -10.73 6.83 11.17
C THR A 107 -9.72 5.76 11.63
N PRO A 108 -8.99 5.97 12.74
CA PRO A 108 -8.16 4.92 13.32
C PRO A 108 -8.95 3.64 13.62
N SER A 109 -10.20 3.79 14.10
CA SER A 109 -11.10 2.66 14.37
C SER A 109 -11.38 1.85 13.11
N ASP A 110 -11.80 2.49 12.02
CA ASP A 110 -12.10 1.81 10.74
C ASP A 110 -10.90 1.01 10.21
N VAL A 111 -9.70 1.53 10.43
CA VAL A 111 -8.46 0.87 9.99
C VAL A 111 -8.11 -0.31 10.91
N ASN A 112 -8.28 -0.14 12.23
CA ASN A 112 -8.01 -1.19 13.21
C ASN A 112 -8.99 -2.37 13.11
N ASP A 113 -10.24 -2.15 12.72
CA ASP A 113 -11.24 -3.23 12.55
C ASP A 113 -10.79 -4.30 11.54
N LEU A 114 -9.87 -3.97 10.63
CA LEU A 114 -9.30 -4.86 9.62
C LEU A 114 -7.85 -5.26 9.91
N LEU A 115 -7.40 -5.05 11.13
CA LEU A 115 -6.04 -5.30 11.60
C LEU A 115 -6.04 -6.10 12.89
N SER A 116 -5.23 -7.15 12.93
CA SER A 116 -4.91 -7.85 14.17
C SER A 116 -3.43 -8.19 14.21
N VAL A 117 -2.86 -8.12 15.41
CA VAL A 117 -1.46 -8.43 15.65
C VAL A 117 -1.40 -9.62 16.60
N VAL A 118 -0.85 -10.74 16.15
CA VAL A 118 -0.55 -11.88 17.03
C VAL A 118 0.89 -11.73 17.51
N PHE A 119 1.06 -11.40 18.79
CA PHE A 119 2.37 -11.25 19.40
C PHE A 119 2.84 -12.56 20.01
N ILE A 120 3.89 -13.15 19.44
CA ILE A 120 4.45 -14.43 19.85
C ILE A 120 5.74 -14.16 20.61
N GLY A 121 5.68 -14.21 21.94
CA GLY A 121 6.82 -13.92 22.80
C GLY A 121 6.57 -14.25 24.27
N SER A 122 7.65 -14.42 25.02
CA SER A 122 7.59 -14.72 26.46
C SER A 122 7.44 -13.48 27.34
N ARG A 123 7.66 -12.26 26.81
CA ARG A 123 7.51 -11.01 27.56
C ARG A 123 6.21 -10.30 27.21
N LYS A 124 5.82 -9.34 28.05
CA LYS A 124 4.71 -8.43 27.73
C LYS A 124 4.99 -7.66 26.43
N PHE A 125 3.95 -7.48 25.63
CA PHE A 125 4.01 -6.64 24.43
C PHE A 125 4.38 -5.21 24.81
N LYS A 126 5.12 -4.55 23.92
CA LYS A 126 5.47 -3.13 24.00
C LYS A 126 5.21 -2.49 22.64
N PRO A 127 4.68 -1.25 22.59
CA PRO A 127 4.40 -0.56 21.33
C PRO A 127 5.61 -0.45 20.40
N GLU A 128 6.81 -0.34 20.98
CA GLU A 128 8.10 -0.34 20.28
C GLU A 128 8.28 -1.53 19.32
N TYR A 129 7.63 -2.67 19.58
CA TYR A 129 7.70 -3.86 18.73
C TYR A 129 6.91 -3.74 17.43
N LEU A 130 5.97 -2.79 17.33
CA LEU A 130 5.25 -2.50 16.07
C LEU A 130 6.19 -1.89 15.03
N GLY A 131 7.25 -1.21 15.47
CA GLY A 131 8.26 -0.59 14.63
C GLY A 131 7.68 0.33 13.54
N ASN A 132 8.43 0.50 12.46
CA ASN A 132 7.99 1.32 11.33
C ASN A 132 6.80 0.73 10.54
N MET A 133 6.39 -0.51 10.85
CA MET A 133 5.33 -1.18 10.11
C MET A 133 4.00 -0.48 10.28
N TYR A 134 3.62 -0.14 11.52
CA TYR A 134 2.36 0.55 11.80
C TYR A 134 2.50 2.07 11.86
N ARG A 135 3.60 2.60 11.29
CA ARG A 135 3.89 4.03 11.32
C ARG A 135 2.95 4.79 10.40
N ILE A 136 2.52 5.96 10.85
CA ILE A 136 1.74 6.92 10.09
C ILE A 136 2.29 8.34 10.32
N ARG A 137 2.32 9.14 9.25
CA ARG A 137 2.67 10.56 9.28
C ARG A 137 1.48 11.41 8.85
N LYS A 138 0.86 12.11 9.80
CA LYS A 138 -0.39 12.87 9.60
C LYS A 138 -0.35 13.79 8.38
N LEU A 139 0.69 14.64 8.33
CA LEU A 139 0.85 15.61 7.26
C LEU A 139 1.01 14.96 5.88
N LYS A 140 1.68 13.81 5.82
CA LYS A 140 1.92 13.08 4.58
C LYS A 140 0.62 12.48 4.03
N VAL A 141 -0.18 11.86 4.91
CA VAL A 141 -1.52 11.35 4.57
C VAL A 141 -2.41 12.47 4.03
N TRP A 142 -2.44 13.61 4.73
CA TRP A 142 -3.27 14.75 4.30
C TRP A 142 -2.87 15.26 2.91
N ARG A 143 -1.57 15.47 2.68
CA ARG A 143 -1.05 15.89 1.37
C ARG A 143 -1.33 14.87 0.28
N PHE A 144 -1.21 13.58 0.60
CA PHE A 144 -1.49 12.52 -0.36
C PHE A 144 -2.97 12.50 -0.77
N LEU A 145 -3.90 12.66 0.17
CA LEU A 145 -5.33 12.78 -0.13
C LEU A 145 -5.64 14.01 -1.00
N GLN A 146 -5.04 15.16 -0.70
CA GLN A 146 -5.17 16.37 -1.53
C GLN A 146 -4.65 16.13 -2.95
N TRP A 147 -3.49 15.47 -3.09
CA TRP A 147 -2.94 15.09 -4.38
C TRP A 147 -3.85 14.11 -5.14
N LEU A 148 -4.41 13.12 -4.45
CA LEU A 148 -5.33 12.14 -5.03
C LEU A 148 -6.60 12.81 -5.58
N ARG A 149 -7.19 13.80 -4.89
CA ARG A 149 -8.37 14.53 -5.39
C ARG A 149 -8.13 15.18 -6.75
N VAL A 150 -6.92 15.69 -6.98
CA VAL A 150 -6.55 16.37 -8.23
C VAL A 150 -6.15 15.38 -9.33
N ASN A 151 -5.51 14.26 -8.97
CA ASN A 151 -4.86 13.35 -9.93
C ASN A 151 -5.60 12.02 -10.16
N ASN A 152 -6.60 11.69 -9.34
CA ASN A 152 -7.34 10.44 -9.44
C ASN A 152 -8.84 10.70 -9.39
N ARG A 153 -9.52 10.42 -10.51
CA ARG A 153 -10.97 10.61 -10.67
C ARG A 153 -11.81 9.93 -9.59
N LEU A 154 -11.33 8.83 -9.01
CA LEU A 154 -12.06 8.11 -7.95
C LEU A 154 -12.13 8.90 -6.64
N TYR A 155 -11.22 9.85 -6.45
CA TYR A 155 -11.11 10.66 -5.23
C TYR A 155 -11.67 12.08 -5.41
N ALA A 156 -11.95 12.51 -6.65
CA ALA A 156 -12.31 13.90 -6.96
C ALA A 156 -13.45 14.43 -6.08
N ASP A 157 -14.48 13.62 -5.92
CA ASP A 157 -15.72 13.96 -5.21
C ASP A 157 -15.77 13.45 -3.77
N ILE A 158 -14.70 12.81 -3.27
CA ILE A 158 -14.65 12.31 -1.89
C ILE A 158 -14.35 13.48 -0.94
N PRO A 159 -15.25 13.78 0.02
CA PRO A 159 -15.00 14.79 1.05
C PRO A 159 -13.79 14.43 1.90
N LEU A 160 -12.98 15.44 2.23
CA LEU A 160 -11.87 15.29 3.16
C LEU A 160 -12.23 15.90 4.51
N ASP A 161 -12.25 15.09 5.56
CA ASP A 161 -12.55 15.52 6.91
C ASP A 161 -11.28 15.77 7.73
N LYS A 162 -11.11 17.01 8.17
CA LYS A 162 -10.00 17.40 9.04
C LYS A 162 -10.14 16.86 10.46
N SER A 163 -11.36 16.71 10.97
CA SER A 163 -11.55 16.21 12.32
C SER A 163 -11.07 14.75 12.43
N THR A 164 -11.27 13.95 11.38
CA THR A 164 -10.72 12.59 11.31
C THR A 164 -9.20 12.55 11.19
N ILE A 165 -8.56 13.42 10.39
CA ILE A 165 -7.08 13.39 10.29
C ILE A 165 -6.41 13.79 11.62
N ASP A 166 -7.06 14.65 12.41
CA ASP A 166 -6.55 15.10 13.72
C ASP A 166 -6.60 14.02 14.81
N LEU A 167 -7.25 12.88 14.55
CA LEU A 167 -7.18 11.69 15.41
C LEU A 167 -5.81 10.98 15.33
N TYR A 168 -5.00 11.29 14.31
CA TYR A 168 -3.69 10.66 14.10
C TYR A 168 -2.54 11.51 14.68
N PRO A 169 -1.46 10.86 15.17
CA PRO A 169 -0.28 11.56 15.63
C PRO A 169 0.47 12.21 14.46
N GLU A 170 1.22 13.29 14.70
CA GLU A 170 2.04 13.94 13.67
C GLU A 170 3.00 12.94 12.98
N ASP A 171 3.67 12.11 13.78
CA ASP A 171 4.46 10.96 13.35
C ASP A 171 4.49 9.93 14.48
N GLY A 172 3.97 8.72 14.25
CA GLY A 172 3.86 7.70 15.28
C GLY A 172 3.21 6.42 14.78
N HIS A 173 2.79 5.55 15.70
CA HIS A 173 2.04 4.34 15.36
C HIS A 173 0.55 4.66 15.18
N LEU A 174 -0.15 3.82 14.41
CA LEU A 174 -1.60 3.83 14.28
C LEU A 174 -2.27 3.81 15.68
N PRO A 175 -3.05 4.84 16.05
CA PRO A 175 -3.74 4.85 17.36
C PRO A 175 -4.66 3.65 17.54
N GLY A 176 -4.66 3.04 18.72
CA GLY A 176 -5.53 1.91 19.07
C GLY A 176 -5.08 0.54 18.52
N ILE A 177 -3.99 0.46 17.74
CA ILE A 177 -3.50 -0.83 17.21
C ILE A 177 -3.09 -1.81 18.31
N GLU A 178 -2.73 -1.29 19.49
CA GLU A 178 -2.33 -2.07 20.66
C GLU A 178 -3.50 -2.91 21.21
N ASP A 179 -4.73 -2.43 21.06
CA ASP A 179 -5.94 -3.13 21.50
C ASP A 179 -6.24 -4.35 20.60
N GLY A 180 -5.73 -4.34 19.36
CA GLY A 180 -5.82 -5.45 18.41
C GLY A 180 -4.72 -6.51 18.59
N VAL A 181 -3.90 -6.40 19.64
CA VAL A 181 -2.82 -7.36 19.93
C VAL A 181 -3.36 -8.56 20.71
N VAL A 182 -3.20 -9.75 20.13
CA VAL A 182 -3.52 -11.05 20.72
C VAL A 182 -2.21 -11.76 21.11
N HIS A 183 -2.19 -12.37 22.29
CA HIS A 183 -1.06 -13.12 22.84
C HIS A 183 -1.17 -14.63 22.57
#